data_AF-A0A508WUE8-F1
#
_entry.id   AF-A0A508WUE8-F1
#
_cell.length_a   1.000
_cell.length_b   1.000
_cell.length_c   1.000
_cell.angle_alpha   90.00
_cell.angle_beta   90.00
_cell.angle_gamma   90.00
#
_symmetry.space_group_name_H-M   'P 1'
#
loop_
_entity.id
_entity.type
_entity.pdbx_description
1 polymer ?
#
loop_
_entity_poly.entity_id
_entity_poly.type
_entity_poly.pdbx_seq_one_letter_code
_entity_poly.pdbx_strand_id
1 'polypeptide(L)'
;MNNSHESFPEHALEGPSNRSFGYTVGGMLLAFVFVKWAITGVFTFISVALAVAGLVLVVLALVHPGWLSVPNRLWMRLGMVMFKVVNPVLMLLIYSVAFVPLGVFLKWRGYNPLAGALDRSAVSYWTARAPHEPDPATMRNQF
;
A
#
# COMPACT_ATOMS: atom_id res chain seq x y z
N MET A 1 -0.86 39.71 7.31
CA MET A 1 0.40 38.94 7.16
C MET A 1 0.40 37.78 8.15
N ASN A 2 0.37 36.53 7.65
CA ASN A 2 1.23 35.41 8.08
C ASN A 2 0.82 34.13 7.33
N ASN A 3 1.40 33.94 6.14
CA ASN A 3 1.36 32.69 5.40
C ASN A 3 2.62 31.88 5.71
N SER A 4 2.78 31.44 6.96
CA SER A 4 3.93 30.62 7.42
C SER A 4 3.61 29.13 7.44
N HIS A 5 2.78 28.67 6.50
CA HIS A 5 2.58 27.25 6.22
C HIS A 5 2.97 27.05 4.77
N GLU A 6 4.11 26.41 4.54
CA GLU A 6 4.51 25.94 3.22
C GLU A 6 3.38 25.05 2.69
N SER A 7 2.58 25.59 1.77
CA SER A 7 1.64 24.81 0.99
C SER A 7 2.49 24.00 0.01
N PHE A 8 2.88 22.79 0.41
CA PHE A 8 3.46 21.83 -0.52
C PHE A 8 2.46 21.70 -1.67
N PRO A 9 2.83 22.03 -2.92
CA PRO A 9 1.96 21.76 -4.04
C PRO A 9 1.76 20.24 -4.06
N GLU A 10 0.55 19.79 -3.73
CA GLU A 10 0.16 18.40 -3.94
C GLU A 10 0.33 18.16 -5.45
N HIS A 11 1.43 17.51 -5.82
CA HIS A 11 1.63 17.09 -7.20
C HIS A 11 0.46 16.20 -7.56
N ALA A 12 -0.41 16.70 -8.44
CA ALA A 12 -1.45 15.92 -9.05
C ALA A 12 -0.78 14.67 -9.61
N LEU A 13 -1.17 13.50 -9.11
CA LEU A 13 -0.62 12.22 -9.52
C LEU A 13 -0.79 12.10 -11.04
N GLU A 14 0.27 12.39 -11.80
CA GLU A 14 0.29 12.19 -13.23
C GLU A 14 0.21 10.69 -13.48
N GLY A 15 -0.97 10.23 -13.91
CA GLY A 15 -1.15 8.84 -14.29
C GLY A 15 -0.19 8.47 -15.43
N PRO A 16 0.25 7.19 -15.50
CA PRO A 16 1.11 6.71 -16.57
C PRO A 16 0.58 7.10 -17.95
N SER A 17 1.50 7.58 -18.80
CA SER A 17 1.25 7.91 -20.20
C SER A 17 0.52 6.77 -20.92
N ASN A 18 -0.47 7.10 -21.76
CA ASN A 18 -1.24 6.10 -22.50
C ASN A 18 -0.37 5.11 -23.31
N ARG A 19 0.84 5.56 -23.71
CA ARG A 19 1.84 4.70 -24.39
C ARG A 19 2.44 3.64 -23.46
N SER A 20 2.81 4.02 -22.24
CA SER A 20 3.39 3.07 -21.28
C SER A 20 2.36 2.04 -20.80
N PHE A 21 1.09 2.42 -20.71
CA PHE A 21 0.01 1.46 -20.45
C PHE A 21 -0.08 0.39 -21.55
N GLY A 22 -0.08 0.78 -22.82
CA GLY A 22 -0.16 -0.16 -23.94
C GLY A 22 1.04 -1.11 -24.02
N TYR A 23 2.26 -0.61 -23.77
CA TYR A 23 3.44 -1.46 -23.72
C TYR A 23 3.48 -2.40 -22.51
N THR A 24 3.12 -1.92 -21.32
CA THR A 24 3.16 -2.75 -20.11
C THR A 24 2.09 -3.84 -20.15
N VAL A 25 0.83 -3.49 -20.43
CA VAL A 25 -0.25 -4.47 -20.48
C VAL A 25 -0.12 -5.38 -21.70
N GLY A 26 0.11 -4.81 -22.90
CA GLY A 26 0.27 -5.60 -24.11
C GLY A 26 1.49 -6.52 -24.05
N GLY A 27 2.62 -6.02 -23.56
CA GLY A 27 3.83 -6.80 -23.33
C GLY A 27 3.65 -7.89 -22.28
N MET A 28 2.97 -7.60 -21.17
CA MET A 28 2.67 -8.60 -20.14
C MET A 28 1.77 -9.73 -20.67
N LEU A 29 0.75 -9.42 -21.48
CA LEU A 29 -0.11 -10.43 -22.10
C LEU A 29 0.69 -11.31 -23.07
N LEU A 30 1.53 -10.72 -23.93
CA LEU A 30 2.38 -11.46 -24.86
C LEU A 30 3.39 -12.35 -24.11
N ALA A 31 4.03 -11.82 -23.06
CA ALA A 31 4.94 -12.58 -22.21
C ALA A 31 4.22 -13.75 -21.54
N PHE A 32 2.99 -13.55 -21.05
CA PHE A 32 2.20 -14.61 -20.44
C PHE A 32 1.86 -15.73 -21.43
N VAL A 33 1.46 -15.37 -22.65
CA VAL A 33 1.22 -16.36 -23.72
C VAL A 33 2.52 -17.09 -24.08
N PHE A 34 3.63 -16.37 -24.19
CA PHE A 34 4.93 -16.95 -24.51
C PHE A 34 5.40 -17.94 -23.44
N VAL A 35 5.31 -17.58 -22.16
CA VAL A 35 5.66 -18.46 -21.03
C VAL A 35 4.74 -19.68 -21.00
N LYS A 36 3.42 -19.49 -21.15
CA LYS A 36 2.48 -20.60 -21.21
C LYS A 36 2.80 -21.54 -22.37
N TRP A 37 3.10 -20.99 -23.55
CA TRP A 37 3.49 -21.77 -24.70
C TRP A 37 4.81 -22.52 -24.46
N ALA A 38 5.80 -21.92 -23.83
CA ALA A 38 7.07 -22.57 -23.51
C ALA A 38 6.89 -23.76 -22.53
N ILE A 39 5.93 -23.67 -21.61
CA ILE A 39 5.65 -24.74 -20.62
C ILE A 39 4.77 -25.85 -21.22
N THR A 40 3.72 -25.49 -21.95
CA THR A 40 2.68 -26.44 -22.39
C THR A 40 2.86 -26.89 -23.84
N GLY A 41 3.58 -26.14 -24.67
CA GLY A 41 3.75 -26.39 -26.11
C GLY A 41 2.49 -26.20 -26.97
N VAL A 42 1.33 -25.96 -26.34
CA VAL A 42 0.03 -25.93 -27.01
C VAL A 42 -0.52 -24.51 -27.07
N PHE A 43 -0.91 -24.09 -28.28
CA PHE A 43 -1.73 -22.91 -28.47
C PHE A 43 -3.21 -23.26 -28.34
N THR A 44 -3.79 -22.99 -27.18
CA THR A 44 -5.24 -22.99 -27.02
C THR A 44 -5.84 -21.75 -27.71
N PHE A 45 -7.11 -21.84 -28.16
CA PHE A 45 -7.88 -20.69 -28.66
C PHE A 45 -7.77 -19.45 -27.75
N ILE A 46 -7.85 -19.65 -26.43
CA ILE A 46 -7.69 -18.60 -25.42
C ILE A 46 -6.32 -17.93 -25.51
N SER A 47 -5.24 -18.71 -25.68
CA SER A 47 -3.87 -18.18 -25.77
C SER A 47 -3.69 -17.32 -27.02
N VAL A 48 -4.29 -17.72 -28.15
CA VAL A 48 -4.24 -16.96 -29.41
C VAL A 48 -5.03 -15.66 -29.28
N ALA A 49 -6.24 -15.71 -28.72
CA ALA A 49 -7.04 -14.51 -28.46
C ALA A 49 -6.30 -13.50 -27.56
N LEU A 50 -5.61 -14.00 -26.52
CA LEU A 50 -4.83 -13.17 -25.61
C LEU A 50 -3.60 -12.55 -26.30
N ALA A 51 -2.93 -13.29 -27.19
CA ALA A 51 -1.81 -12.78 -27.98
C ALA A 51 -2.26 -11.69 -28.95
N VAL A 52 -3.37 -11.90 -29.66
CA VAL A 52 -3.95 -10.90 -30.56
C VAL A 52 -4.34 -9.63 -29.78
N ALA A 53 -4.99 -9.77 -28.63
CA ALA A 53 -5.32 -8.64 -27.77
C ALA A 53 -4.07 -7.87 -27.31
N GLY A 54 -3.03 -8.58 -26.88
CA GLY A 54 -1.74 -7.99 -26.51
C GLY A 54 -1.07 -7.24 -27.67
N LEU A 55 -1.04 -7.85 -28.85
CA LEU A 55 -0.47 -7.23 -30.06
C LEU A 55 -1.24 -5.96 -30.45
N VAL A 56 -2.58 -6.02 -30.44
CA VAL A 56 -3.45 -4.87 -30.75
C VAL A 56 -3.18 -3.72 -29.78
N LEU A 57 -3.02 -3.99 -28.48
CA LEU A 57 -2.68 -2.96 -27.49
C LEU A 57 -1.31 -2.32 -27.75
N VAL A 58 -0.29 -3.11 -28.10
CA VAL A 58 1.05 -2.58 -28.44
C VAL A 58 1.01 -1.75 -29.72
N VAL A 59 0.32 -2.21 -30.76
CA VAL A 59 0.19 -1.49 -32.04
C VAL A 59 -0.59 -0.19 -31.87
N LEU A 60 -1.69 -0.20 -31.10
CA LEU A 60 -2.45 1.01 -30.82
C LEU A 60 -1.65 2.01 -29.97
N ALA A 61 -0.76 1.54 -29.09
CA ALA A 61 0.14 2.40 -28.34
C ALA A 61 1.14 3.14 -29.24
N LEU A 62 1.57 2.50 -30.34
CA LEU A 62 2.48 3.08 -31.34
C LEU A 62 1.77 4.06 -32.29
N VAL A 63 0.62 3.66 -32.85
CA VAL A 63 -0.05 4.41 -33.92
C VAL A 63 -0.89 5.57 -33.37
N HIS A 64 -1.67 5.33 -32.33
CA HIS A 64 -2.59 6.36 -31.83
C HIS A 64 -2.90 6.23 -30.34
N PRO A 65 -2.03 6.76 -29.45
CA PRO A 65 -2.19 6.65 -28.00
C PRO A 65 -3.40 7.40 -27.43
N GLY A 66 -4.04 8.27 -28.23
CA GLY A 66 -5.25 8.99 -27.84
C GLY A 66 -6.44 8.07 -27.56
N TRP A 67 -6.56 6.95 -28.30
CA TRP A 67 -7.64 5.98 -28.09
C TRP A 67 -7.43 5.09 -26.86
N LEU A 68 -6.18 4.96 -26.40
CA LEU A 68 -5.84 4.27 -25.15
C LEU A 68 -6.15 5.10 -23.91
N SER A 69 -6.57 6.37 -24.05
CA SER A 69 -6.91 7.23 -22.91
C SER A 69 -8.05 6.70 -22.05
N VAL A 70 -9.13 6.20 -22.68
CA VAL A 70 -10.30 5.68 -21.96
C VAL A 70 -9.98 4.35 -21.24
N PRO A 71 -9.38 3.34 -21.91
CA PRO A 71 -8.95 2.11 -21.25
C PRO A 71 -7.93 2.36 -20.13
N ASN A 72 -6.92 3.23 -20.34
CA ASN A 72 -5.91 3.56 -19.33
C ASN A 72 -6.57 4.18 -18.08
N ARG A 73 -7.52 5.09 -18.27
CA ARG A 73 -8.23 5.72 -17.15
C ARG A 73 -9.10 4.74 -16.38
N LEU A 74 -9.75 3.81 -17.08
CA LEU A 74 -10.54 2.76 -16.42
C LEU A 74 -9.65 1.78 -15.65
N TRP A 75 -8.53 1.38 -16.24
CA TRP A 75 -7.51 0.57 -15.58
C TRP A 75 -6.96 1.25 -14.33
N MET A 76 -6.70 2.56 -14.40
CA MET A 76 -6.24 3.33 -13.25
C MET A 76 -7.27 3.33 -12.12
N ARG A 77 -8.56 3.52 -12.45
CA ARG A 77 -9.65 3.45 -11.46
C ARG A 77 -9.74 2.07 -10.82
N LEU A 78 -9.60 1.02 -11.62
CA LEU A 78 -9.55 -0.35 -11.10
C LEU A 78 -8.37 -0.52 -10.14
N GLY A 79 -7.19 -0.03 -10.52
CA GLY A 79 -5.99 -0.03 -9.68
C GLY A 79 -6.20 0.70 -8.35
N MET A 80 -6.87 1.86 -8.35
CA MET A 80 -7.20 2.60 -7.13
C MET A 80 -8.18 1.84 -6.22
N VAL A 81 -9.21 1.21 -6.79
CA VAL A 81 -10.14 0.37 -6.02
C VAL A 81 -9.42 -0.83 -5.43
N MET A 82 -8.56 -1.48 -6.21
CA MET A 82 -7.75 -2.60 -5.75
C MET A 82 -6.81 -2.16 -4.63
N PHE A 83 -6.14 -1.01 -4.76
CA PHE A 83 -5.29 -0.44 -3.71
C PHE A 83 -6.08 -0.18 -2.42
N LYS A 84 -7.31 0.34 -2.53
CA LYS A 84 -8.18 0.57 -1.36
C LYS A 84 -8.51 -0.72 -0.60
N VAL A 85 -8.53 -1.88 -1.28
CA VAL A 85 -8.76 -3.19 -0.65
C VAL A 85 -7.45 -3.83 -0.18
N VAL A 86 -6.42 -3.82 -1.03
CA VAL A 86 -5.13 -4.45 -0.76
C VAL A 86 -4.39 -3.75 0.38
N ASN A 87 -4.48 -2.42 0.49
CA ASN A 87 -3.78 -1.68 1.54
C ASN A 87 -4.25 -2.07 2.96
N PRO A 88 -5.55 -2.09 3.28
CA PRO A 88 -6.04 -2.64 4.55
C PRO A 88 -5.66 -4.11 4.78
N VAL A 89 -5.68 -4.95 3.74
CA VAL A 89 -5.32 -6.38 3.86
C VAL A 89 -3.84 -6.53 4.20
N LEU A 90 -2.96 -5.77 3.55
CA LEU A 90 -1.53 -5.75 3.87
C LEU A 90 -1.29 -5.24 5.29
N MET A 91 -1.97 -4.15 5.69
CA MET A 91 -1.87 -3.64 7.06
C MET A 91 -2.33 -4.66 8.09
N LEU A 92 -3.42 -5.37 7.83
CA LEU A 92 -3.92 -6.44 8.69
C LEU A 92 -2.91 -7.60 8.76
N LEU A 93 -2.31 -7.98 7.63
CA LEU A 93 -1.32 -9.05 7.57
C LEU A 93 -0.07 -8.67 8.36
N ILE A 94 0.46 -7.46 8.16
CA ILE A 94 1.61 -6.94 8.90
C ILE A 94 1.28 -6.91 10.39
N TYR A 95 0.11 -6.40 10.78
CA TYR A 95 -0.32 -6.40 12.17
C TYR A 95 -0.34 -7.82 12.76
N SER A 96 -0.93 -8.77 12.03
CA SER A 96 -1.10 -10.15 12.48
C SER A 96 0.21 -10.93 12.56
N VAL A 97 1.19 -10.64 11.70
CA VAL A 97 2.47 -11.37 11.64
C VAL A 97 3.56 -10.70 12.47
N ALA A 98 3.57 -9.37 12.58
CA ALA A 98 4.60 -8.66 13.32
C ALA A 98 4.15 -8.32 14.74
N PHE A 99 2.97 -7.71 14.90
CA PHE A 99 2.54 -7.13 16.18
C PHE A 99 1.83 -8.14 17.09
N VAL A 100 0.95 -8.97 16.53
CA VAL A 100 0.22 -9.98 17.33
C VAL A 100 1.16 -10.98 18.00
N PRO A 101 2.11 -11.65 17.31
CA PRO A 101 3.01 -12.59 17.98
C PRO A 101 3.93 -11.89 18.97
N LEU A 102 4.34 -10.65 18.70
CA LEU A 102 5.11 -9.86 19.67
C LEU A 102 4.29 -9.60 20.94
N GLY A 103 3.02 -9.22 20.81
CA GLY A 103 2.13 -9.02 21.95
C GLY A 103 1.87 -10.31 22.73
N VAL A 104 1.67 -11.43 22.04
CA VAL A 104 1.53 -12.76 22.67
C VAL A 104 2.80 -13.15 23.41
N PHE A 105 3.97 -12.91 22.81
CA PHE A 105 5.27 -13.18 23.41
C PHE A 105 5.49 -12.36 24.69
N LEU A 106 5.20 -11.05 24.65
CA LEU A 106 5.30 -10.17 25.83
C LEU A 106 4.33 -10.61 26.94
N LYS A 107 3.09 -10.98 26.57
CA LYS A 107 2.09 -11.51 27.50
C LYS A 107 2.56 -12.81 28.15
N TRP A 108 3.17 -13.72 27.39
CA TRP A 108 3.72 -14.96 27.92
C TRP A 108 4.93 -14.72 28.85
N ARG A 109 5.74 -13.70 28.56
CA ARG A 109 6.83 -13.23 29.44
C ARG A 109 6.32 -12.56 30.73
N GLY A 110 5.01 -12.33 30.87
CA GLY A 110 4.41 -11.59 31.99
C GLY A 110 4.66 -10.08 31.94
N TYR A 111 5.17 -9.56 30.82
CA TYR A 111 5.45 -8.15 30.66
C TYR A 111 4.17 -7.41 30.22
N ASN A 112 3.58 -6.65 31.12
CA ASN A 112 2.38 -5.83 30.85
C ASN A 112 2.72 -4.34 30.99
N PRO A 113 3.17 -3.67 29.91
CA PRO A 113 3.61 -2.27 29.96
C PRO A 113 2.47 -1.28 30.22
N LEU A 114 1.22 -1.70 29.98
CA LEU A 114 0.04 -0.83 30.08
C LEU A 114 -0.72 -1.00 31.40
N ALA A 115 -0.24 -1.82 32.34
CA ALA A 115 -0.94 -2.17 33.59
C ALA A 115 -2.44 -2.43 33.37
N GLY A 116 -2.79 -3.06 32.24
CA GLY A 116 -4.15 -3.05 31.67
C GLY A 116 -5.21 -3.86 32.43
N ALA A 117 -4.93 -4.30 33.65
CA ALA A 117 -5.94 -4.93 34.50
C ALA A 117 -6.75 -3.81 35.18
N LEU A 118 -8.01 -3.67 34.79
CA LEU A 118 -8.94 -2.77 35.43
C LEU A 118 -9.27 -3.28 36.84
N ASP A 119 -8.57 -2.76 37.85
CA ASP A 119 -8.92 -2.92 39.26
C ASP A 119 -10.12 -2.03 39.64
N ARG A 120 -11.30 -2.65 39.77
CA ARG A 120 -12.53 -1.94 40.18
C ARG A 120 -12.50 -1.45 41.64
N SER A 121 -11.53 -1.90 42.44
CA SER A 121 -11.33 -1.46 43.82
C SER A 121 -10.26 -0.38 43.97
N ALA A 122 -9.56 -0.03 42.89
CA ALA A 122 -8.55 1.02 42.93
C ALA A 122 -9.18 2.40 43.11
N VAL A 123 -8.70 3.14 44.12
CA VAL A 123 -9.11 4.53 44.41
C VAL A 123 -8.65 5.47 43.30
N SER A 124 -7.51 5.19 42.65
CA SER A 124 -6.98 5.93 41.51
C SER A 124 -5.98 5.08 40.74
N TYR A 125 -5.98 5.19 39.40
CA TYR A 125 -4.97 4.60 38.51
C TYR A 125 -3.75 5.51 38.30
N TRP A 126 -3.71 6.65 38.98
CA TRP A 126 -2.62 7.59 38.87
C TRP A 126 -1.33 7.03 39.49
N THR A 127 -0.32 6.76 38.66
CA THR A 127 1.01 6.38 39.15
C THR A 127 1.68 7.60 39.78
N ALA A 128 1.87 7.58 41.09
CA ALA A 128 2.56 8.65 41.81
C ALA A 128 4.03 8.71 41.38
N ARG A 129 4.55 9.94 41.20
CA ARG A 129 5.94 10.18 40.85
C ARG A 129 6.87 9.74 41.98
N ALA A 130 8.02 9.17 41.61
CA ALA A 130 9.03 8.80 42.59
C ALA A 130 9.59 10.07 43.26
N PRO A 131 9.96 10.03 44.57
CA PRO A 131 10.47 11.20 45.31
C PRO A 131 11.73 11.87 44.73
N HIS A 132 12.39 11.24 43.76
CA HIS A 132 13.67 11.66 43.19
C HIS A 132 13.61 12.01 41.70
N GLU A 133 12.41 12.13 41.11
CA GLU A 133 12.30 12.62 39.73
C GLU A 133 12.72 14.10 39.65
N PRO A 134 13.49 14.50 38.61
CA PRO A 134 13.87 15.90 38.41
C PRO A 134 12.65 16.81 38.33
N ASP A 135 12.72 17.96 38.99
CA ASP A 135 11.65 18.96 38.94
C ASP A 135 11.35 19.33 37.48
N PRO A 136 10.09 19.32 37.01
CA PRO A 136 9.74 19.81 35.67
C PRO A 136 10.25 21.24 35.38
N ALA A 137 10.55 22.05 36.39
CA ALA A 137 11.21 23.35 36.23
C ALA A 137 12.64 23.26 35.66
N THR A 138 13.27 22.08 35.66
CA THR A 138 14.63 21.86 35.13
C THR A 138 14.66 21.93 33.58
N MET A 139 13.51 21.82 32.90
CA MET A 139 13.39 21.90 31.43
C MET A 139 12.99 23.30 30.92
N ARG A 140 13.43 24.37 31.59
CA ARG A 140 13.02 25.74 31.23
C ARG A 140 13.59 26.22 29.88
N ASN A 141 14.72 25.66 29.42
CA ASN A 141 15.37 25.99 28.13
C ASN A 141 15.76 24.70 27.38
N GLN A 142 14.80 24.07 26.70
CA GLN A 142 15.02 22.81 25.97
C GLN A 142 15.26 22.98 24.46
N PHE A 143 15.42 24.23 24.00
CA PHE A 143 15.69 24.60 22.61
C PHE A 143 16.80 25.65 22.56
#